data_AF-A0A366M9N3-F1
#
_entry.id   AF-A0A366M9N3-F1
#
_cell.length_a   1.000
_cell.length_b   1.000
_cell.length_c   1.000
_cell.angle_alpha   90.00
_cell.angle_beta   90.00
_cell.angle_gamma   90.00
#
_symmetry.space_group_name_H-M   'P 1'
#
loop_
_entity.id
_entity.type
_entity.pdbx_description
1 polymer ?
#
loop_
_entity_poly.entity_id
_entity_poly.type
_entity_poly.pdbx_seq_one_letter_code
_entity_poly.pdbx_strand_id
1 'polypeptide(L)' 'MATGTLIFSHIIPAILGFFGVLLLITGIMDDERKITIIGVALVIIAVISPFLALNLMI' A
#
# COMPACT_ATOMS: atom_id res chain seq x y z
N MET A 1 -0.10 18.49 15.29
CA MET A 1 0.04 17.03 15.50
C MET A 1 -1.11 16.19 14.91
N ALA A 2 -2.17 16.77 14.30
CA ALA A 2 -3.27 16.01 13.67
C ALA A 2 -3.09 15.77 12.15
N THR A 3 -2.37 16.64 11.45
CA THR A 3 -2.24 16.54 9.98
C THR A 3 -1.29 15.40 9.55
N GLY A 4 -0.19 15.18 10.29
CA GLY A 4 0.77 14.12 9.97
C GLY A 4 0.16 12.71 10.10
N THR A 5 -0.65 12.49 11.14
CA THR A 5 -1.34 11.22 11.38
C THR A 5 -2.37 10.89 10.31
N LEU A 6 -3.09 11.89 9.79
CA LEU A 6 -4.01 11.71 8.66
C LEU A 6 -3.27 11.29 7.38
N ILE A 7 -2.12 11.91 7.09
CA ILE A 7 -1.33 11.58 5.90
C ILE A 7 -0.83 10.13 5.96
N PHE A 8 -0.25 9.71 7.09
CA PHE A 8 0.32 8.37 7.24
C PHE A 8 -0.72 7.26 7.45
N SER A 9 -1.89 7.57 8.02
CA SER A 9 -2.91 6.54 8.34
C SER A 9 -4.01 6.42 7.29
N HIS A 10 -4.21 7.41 6.42
CA HIS A 10 -5.30 7.40 5.43
C HIS A 10 -4.82 7.66 4.00
N ILE A 11 -3.98 8.68 3.77
CA ILE A 11 -3.59 9.07 2.41
C ILE A 11 -2.58 8.10 1.81
N ILE A 12 -1.45 7.88 2.50
CA ILE A 12 -0.39 6.96 2.02
C ILE A 12 -0.92 5.53 1.85
N PRO A 13 -1.64 4.93 2.82
CA PRO A 13 -2.19 3.59 2.67
C PRO A 13 -3.15 3.48 1.49
N ALA A 14 -4.01 4.48 1.27
CA ALA A 14 -4.97 4.46 0.16
C ALA A 14 -4.27 4.53 -1.21
N ILE A 15 -3.29 5.41 -1.37
CA ILE A 15 -2.53 5.54 -2.62
C ILE A 15 -1.74 4.26 -2.90
N LEU A 16 -1.04 3.72 -1.90
CA LEU A 16 -0.31 2.46 -2.03
C LEU A 16 -1.25 1.30 -2.38
N GLY A 17 -2.41 1.20 -1.72
CA GLY A 17 -3.40 0.18 -2.02
C GLY A 17 -3.91 0.28 -3.46
N PHE A 18 -4.22 1.50 -3.92
CA PHE A 18 -4.68 1.75 -5.28
C PHE A 18 -3.66 1.30 -6.33
N PHE A 19 -2.41 1.78 -6.23
CA PHE A 19 -1.36 1.40 -7.18
C PHE A 19 -0.96 -0.07 -7.05
N GLY A 20 -0.99 -0.65 -5.85
CA GLY A 20 -0.70 -2.07 -5.63
C GLY A 20 -1.69 -2.97 -6.34
N VAL A 21 -2.99 -2.65 -6.25
CA VAL A 21 -4.04 -3.39 -6.97
C VAL A 21 -3.89 -3.22 -8.49
N LEU A 22 -3.61 -2.01 -8.98
CA LEU A 22 -3.37 -1.80 -10.41
C LEU A 22 -2.21 -2.64 -10.93
N LEU A 23 -1.06 -2.62 -10.24
CA LEU A 23 0.10 -3.43 -10.64
C LEU A 23 -0.20 -4.93 -10.56
N LEU A 24 -0.96 -5.37 -9.55
CA LEU A 24 -1.36 -6.76 -9.43
C LEU A 24 -2.22 -7.19 -10.62
N ILE A 25 -3.22 -6.38 -11.00
CA ILE A 25 -4.08 -6.65 -12.16
C ILE A 25 -3.26 -6.63 -13.45
N THR A 26 -2.44 -5.59 -13.68
CA THR A 26 -1.57 -5.49 -14.86
C THR A 26 -0.65 -6.70 -14.96
N GLY A 27 0.04 -7.06 -13.87
CA GLY A 27 0.94 -8.20 -13.87
C GLY A 27 0.26 -9.53 -14.16
N ILE A 28 -0.97 -9.74 -13.66
CA ILE A 28 -1.76 -10.94 -13.98
C ILE A 28 -2.21 -10.92 -15.44
N MET A 29 -2.66 -9.77 -15.95
CA MET A 29 -3.18 -9.63 -17.31
C MET A 29 -2.09 -9.86 -18.36
N ASP A 30 -0.86 -9.42 -18.07
CA ASP A 30 0.29 -9.53 -18.97
C ASP A 30 1.14 -10.80 -18.70
N ASP A 31 0.69 -11.68 -17.79
CA ASP A 31 1.43 -12.87 -17.30
C ASP A 31 2.87 -12.56 -16.80
N GLU A 32 3.06 -11.32 -16.33
CA GLU A 32 4.34 -10.78 -15.87
C GLU A 32 4.51 -10.98 -14.37
N ARG A 33 5.00 -12.16 -14.00
CA ARG A 33 5.16 -12.60 -12.61
C ARG A 33 5.91 -11.59 -11.72
N LYS A 34 6.88 -10.85 -12.27
CA LYS A 34 7.61 -9.81 -11.52
C LYS A 34 6.70 -8.68 -11.09
N ILE A 35 5.84 -8.21 -11.99
CA ILE A 35 4.91 -7.10 -11.75
C ILE A 35 3.83 -7.56 -10.76
N THR A 36 3.33 -8.79 -10.89
CA THR A 36 2.38 -9.37 -9.93
C THR A 36 2.95 -9.41 -8.52
N ILE A 37 4.20 -9.88 -8.36
CA ILE A 37 4.86 -9.94 -7.05
C ILE A 37 5.03 -8.54 -6.45
N ILE A 38 5.43 -7.55 -7.26
CA ILE A 38 5.53 -6.15 -6.81
C ILE A 38 4.15 -5.65 -6.35
N GLY A 39 3.09 -5.88 -7.13
CA GLY A 39 1.73 -5.51 -6.77
C GLY A 39 1.29 -6.12 -5.44
N VAL A 40 1.50 -7.42 -5.25
CA VAL A 40 1.20 -8.13 -4.00
C VAL A 40 1.97 -7.52 -2.81
N ALA A 41 3.28 -7.29 -2.96
CA ALA A 41 4.09 -6.68 -1.91
C ALA A 41 3.59 -5.27 -1.55
N LEU A 42 3.21 -4.48 -2.55
CA LEU A 42 2.74 -3.11 -2.38
C LEU A 42 1.37 -3.05 -1.69
N VAL A 43 0.46 -3.99 -1.98
CA VAL A 43 -0.81 -4.16 -1.26
C VAL A 43 -0.58 -4.53 0.20
N ILE A 44 0.34 -5.46 0.49
CA ILE A 44 0.67 -5.84 1.87
C ILE A 44 1.22 -4.64 2.64
N ILE A 45 2.15 -3.88 2.05
CA ILE A 45 2.69 -2.66 2.66
C ILE A 45 1.59 -1.63 2.90
N ALA A 46 0.66 -1.45 1.95
CA ALA A 46 -0.48 -0.55 2.12
C ALA A 46 -1.31 -0.92 3.35
N VAL A 47 -1.61 -2.20 3.54
CA VAL A 47 -2.40 -2.70 4.69
C VAL A 47 -1.65 -2.56 6.01
N ILE A 48 -0.33 -2.78 6.03
CA ILE A 48 0.48 -2.71 7.26
C ILE A 48 0.82 -1.26 7.64
N SER A 49 0.95 -0.37 6.65
CA SER A 49 1.38 1.03 6.87
C SER A 49 0.60 1.81 7.94
N PRO A 50 -0.74 1.74 8.07
CA PRO A 50 -1.45 2.42 9.15
C PRO A 50 -1.13 1.86 10.54
N PHE A 51 -0.82 0.57 10.67
CA PHE A 51 -0.44 -0.03 11.95
C PHE A 51 0.95 0.40 12.41
N LEU A 52 1.88 0.60 11.47
CA LEU A 52 3.20 1.19 11.75
C LEU A 52 3.06 2.62 12.27
N ALA A 53 2.13 3.41 11.71
CA ALA A 53 1.85 4.76 12.17
C ALA A 53 1.22 4.78 13.57
N LEU A 54 0.33 3.82 13.87
CA LEU A 54 -0.31 3.69 15.18
C LEU A 54 0.71 3.38 16.28
N ASN A 55 1.68 2.50 16.00
CA ASN A 55 2.68 2.05 16.97
C ASN A 55 3.75 3.12 17.29
N LEU A 56 3.94 4.11 16.42
CA LEU A 56 4.82 5.26 16.66
C LEU A 56 4.17 6.34 17.53
N MET A 57 2.85 6.27 17.73
CA MET A 57 2.07 7.29 18.41
C MET A 57 1.61 6.87 19.81
N ILE A 58 1.75 5.58 20.15
CA ILE A 58 1.47 4.98 21.47
C ILE A 58 2.77 4.88 22.26
#